data_AF-A0A9D1TKK0-F1
#
_entry.id   AF-A0A9D1TKK0-F1
#
_cell.length_a   1.000
_cell.length_b   1.000
_cell.length_c   1.000
_cell.angle_alpha   90.00
_cell.angle_beta   90.00
_cell.angle_gamma   90.00
#
_symmetry.space_group_name_H-M   'P 1'
#
loop_
_entity.id
_entity.type
_entity.pdbx_description
1 polymer ?
#
loop_
_entity_poly.entity_id
_entity_poly.type
_entity_poly.pdbx_seq_one_letter_code
_entity_poly.pdbx_strand_id
1 'polypeptide(L)'
;MFKKVLPFFVVMILFVACSNNDTPSNNVTEDTNVETEEPQFPVTVDVEGKDVTVEAVPKNILPMSLEVAEIVLELTTPEDITATTKGIDDPLLSTKVEEGKQVEERIGAATNIDPEEIIALDTDLLIMTKMYGSFH
;
A
#
# COMPACT_ATOMS: atom_id res chain seq x y z
N MET A 1 -21.50 -66.67 -4.14
CA MET A 1 -22.77 -66.15 -4.72
C MET A 1 -22.50 -64.76 -5.27
N PHE A 2 -22.35 -64.67 -6.59
CA PHE A 2 -22.30 -63.43 -7.39
C PHE A 2 -23.71 -63.12 -7.89
N LYS A 3 -24.12 -61.84 -7.91
CA LYS A 3 -25.15 -61.20 -8.77
C LYS A 3 -25.41 -59.78 -8.20
N LYS A 4 -25.47 -58.68 -8.95
CA LYS A 4 -25.40 -58.41 -10.39
C LYS A 4 -25.26 -56.88 -10.60
N VAL A 5 -24.38 -56.53 -11.55
CA VAL A 5 -24.35 -55.42 -12.53
C VAL A 5 -25.60 -54.51 -12.65
N LEU A 6 -25.47 -53.17 -12.63
CA LEU A 6 -25.07 -52.20 -13.70
C LEU A 6 -26.29 -51.78 -14.60
N PRO A 7 -26.19 -50.74 -15.46
CA PRO A 7 -26.82 -49.40 -15.38
C PRO A 7 -27.76 -49.13 -16.58
N PHE A 8 -28.40 -47.96 -16.72
CA PHE A 8 -28.72 -47.41 -18.06
C PHE A 8 -29.28 -45.98 -18.02
N PHE A 9 -28.73 -45.14 -18.93
CA PHE A 9 -29.42 -44.09 -19.70
C PHE A 9 -30.00 -42.88 -18.93
N VAL A 10 -29.76 -41.62 -19.31
CA VAL A 10 -29.89 -41.05 -20.66
C VAL A 10 -29.02 -39.79 -20.77
N VAL A 11 -28.28 -39.70 -21.87
CA VAL A 11 -27.72 -38.47 -22.46
C VAL A 11 -28.79 -37.86 -23.38
N MET A 12 -29.13 -36.57 -23.26
CA MET A 12 -29.87 -35.82 -24.30
C MET A 12 -29.79 -34.29 -24.05
N ILE A 13 -28.84 -33.58 -24.68
CA ILE A 13 -28.97 -32.61 -25.80
C ILE A 13 -29.28 -31.14 -25.42
N LEU A 14 -28.37 -30.27 -25.88
CA LEU A 14 -28.39 -28.81 -25.99
C LEU A 14 -29.63 -28.26 -26.71
N PHE A 15 -30.12 -27.07 -26.33
CA PHE A 15 -30.51 -26.04 -27.32
C PHE A 15 -30.30 -24.63 -26.75
N VAL A 16 -29.55 -23.86 -27.54
CA VAL A 16 -29.32 -22.41 -27.47
C VAL A 16 -30.64 -21.66 -27.72
N ALA A 17 -30.91 -20.64 -26.90
CA ALA A 17 -31.83 -19.57 -27.25
C ALA A 17 -31.19 -18.23 -26.87
N CYS A 18 -30.55 -17.58 -27.84
CA CYS A 18 -30.33 -16.14 -27.79
C CYS A 18 -31.68 -15.47 -28.08
N SER A 19 -32.16 -14.64 -27.17
CA SER A 19 -33.18 -13.64 -27.45
C SER A 19 -32.60 -12.28 -27.08
N ASN A 20 -32.17 -11.54 -28.10
CA ASN A 20 -31.91 -10.11 -28.00
C ASN A 20 -33.24 -9.39 -28.16
N ASN A 21 -33.59 -8.54 -27.20
CA ASN A 21 -34.51 -7.44 -27.41
C ASN A 21 -33.82 -6.15 -26.95
N ASP A 22 -33.67 -5.23 -27.89
CA ASP A 22 -33.03 -3.93 -27.70
C ASP A 22 -34.02 -2.88 -27.17
N THR A 23 -33.59 -2.19 -26.09
CA THR A 23 -33.69 -0.72 -25.84
C THR A 23 -35.00 -0.14 -25.23
N PRO A 24 -35.02 0.95 -24.42
CA PRO A 24 -33.98 1.67 -23.64
C PRO A 24 -34.35 1.94 -22.14
N SER A 25 -33.37 2.51 -21.42
CA SER A 25 -33.52 3.59 -20.42
C SER A 25 -33.41 3.24 -18.93
N ASN A 26 -32.36 3.85 -18.36
CA ASN A 26 -32.28 4.52 -17.05
C ASN A 26 -31.51 3.83 -15.92
N ASN A 27 -30.44 4.53 -15.54
CA ASN A 27 -29.69 4.49 -14.29
C ASN A 27 -28.94 3.20 -14.00
N VAL A 28 -27.76 3.09 -14.62
CA VAL A 28 -26.65 2.45 -13.92
C VAL A 28 -26.19 3.45 -12.86
N THR A 29 -26.68 3.24 -11.63
CA THR A 29 -25.87 3.52 -10.46
C THR A 29 -24.61 2.70 -10.64
N GLU A 30 -23.52 3.32 -11.05
CA GLU A 30 -22.19 2.74 -10.91
C GLU A 30 -21.90 2.72 -9.41
N ASP A 31 -22.47 1.72 -8.73
CA ASP A 31 -21.83 1.16 -7.54
C ASP A 31 -20.55 0.48 -8.05
N THR A 32 -19.53 1.29 -8.33
CA THR A 32 -18.16 0.80 -8.39
C THR A 32 -17.84 0.36 -6.97
N ASN A 33 -18.23 -0.88 -6.66
CA ASN A 33 -17.60 -1.64 -5.59
C ASN A 33 -16.14 -1.78 -6.01
N VAL A 34 -15.33 -0.80 -5.62
CA VAL A 34 -13.88 -0.92 -5.63
C VAL A 34 -13.60 -1.97 -4.57
N GLU A 35 -13.64 -3.24 -5.01
CA GLU A 35 -13.06 -4.34 -4.27
C GLU A 35 -11.61 -3.96 -4.05
N THR A 36 -11.33 -3.47 -2.83
CA THR A 36 -9.99 -3.10 -2.41
C THR A 36 -9.28 -4.42 -2.24
N GLU A 37 -8.70 -4.94 -3.32
CA GLU A 37 -7.83 -6.09 -3.24
C GLU A 37 -6.66 -5.70 -2.35
N GLU A 38 -6.51 -6.41 -1.23
CA GLU A 38 -5.35 -6.18 -0.38
C GLU A 38 -4.08 -6.51 -1.20
N PRO A 39 -3.08 -5.61 -1.18
CA PRO A 39 -1.88 -5.80 -1.97
C PRO A 39 -1.22 -7.12 -1.59
N GLN A 40 -1.02 -8.00 -2.57
CA GLN A 40 -0.28 -9.23 -2.38
C GLN A 40 1.21 -8.90 -2.39
N PHE A 41 1.88 -9.20 -1.27
CA PHE A 41 3.33 -9.10 -1.16
C PHE A 41 4.00 -10.41 -1.64
N PRO A 42 5.22 -10.35 -2.19
CA PRO A 42 6.08 -9.16 -2.32
C PRO A 42 5.64 -8.21 -3.44
N VAL A 43 5.92 -6.91 -3.26
CA VAL A 43 5.69 -5.86 -4.26
C VAL A 43 7.04 -5.29 -4.72
N THR A 44 7.30 -5.32 -6.02
CA THR A 44 8.49 -4.70 -6.63
C THR A 44 8.10 -3.40 -7.32
N VAL A 45 8.82 -2.32 -7.02
CA VAL A 45 8.65 -1.00 -7.63
C VAL A 45 9.95 -0.55 -8.30
N ASP A 46 9.84 0.02 -9.50
CA ASP A 46 10.97 0.71 -10.14
C ASP A 46 11.11 2.11 -9.54
N VAL A 47 12.29 2.40 -8.99
CA VAL A 47 12.66 3.73 -8.50
C VAL A 47 13.92 4.17 -9.22
N GLU A 48 13.77 5.08 -10.18
CA GLU A 48 14.87 5.60 -11.01
C GLU A 48 15.70 4.48 -11.69
N GLY A 49 15.03 3.44 -12.22
CA GLY A 49 15.69 2.33 -12.91
C GLY A 49 16.33 1.30 -11.97
N LYS A 50 16.00 1.34 -10.68
CA LYS A 50 16.36 0.32 -9.69
C LYS A 50 15.12 -0.36 -9.18
N ASP A 51 15.11 -1.68 -9.23
CA ASP A 51 14.06 -2.49 -8.64
C ASP A 51 14.23 -2.52 -7.12
N VAL A 52 13.22 -2.01 -6.40
CA VAL A 52 13.12 -2.11 -4.95
C VAL A 52 11.99 -3.09 -4.63
N THR A 53 12.30 -4.14 -3.89
CA THR A 53 11.30 -5.14 -3.47
C THR A 53 10.93 -4.93 -2.02
N VAL A 54 9.64 -4.81 -1.75
CA VAL A 54 9.04 -4.76 -0.43
C VAL A 54 8.43 -6.13 -0.15
N GLU A 55 8.99 -6.84 0.84
CA GLU A 55 8.68 -8.25 1.09
C GLU A 55 7.37 -8.47 1.86
N ALA A 56 6.97 -7.49 2.67
CA ALA A 56 5.76 -7.52 3.48
C ALA A 56 5.29 -6.08 3.74
N VAL A 57 4.08 -5.93 4.31
CA VAL A 57 3.59 -4.62 4.78
C VAL A 57 4.62 -4.00 5.73
N PRO A 58 5.16 -2.80 5.44
CA PRO A 58 6.14 -2.14 6.29
C PRO A 58 5.57 -1.80 7.67
N LYS A 59 6.39 -1.96 8.71
CA LYS A 59 6.03 -1.72 10.11
C LYS A 59 7.01 -0.81 10.85
N ASN A 60 8.14 -0.48 10.24
CA ASN A 60 9.15 0.42 10.78
C ASN A 60 9.55 1.43 9.70
N ILE A 61 8.61 2.34 9.38
CA ILE A 61 8.75 3.30 8.28
C ILE A 61 9.48 4.55 8.78
N LEU A 62 10.47 4.99 8.01
CA LEU A 62 11.19 6.24 8.25
C LEU A 62 10.96 7.24 7.11
N PRO A 63 10.02 8.19 7.29
CA PRO A 63 9.87 9.34 6.41
C PRO A 63 10.97 10.38 6.66
N MET A 64 11.83 10.61 5.67
CA MET A 64 12.99 11.49 5.86
C MET A 64 12.66 12.99 5.77
N SER A 65 11.56 13.40 5.12
CA SER A 65 11.15 14.81 5.03
C SER A 65 9.77 15.04 5.65
N LEU A 66 9.45 16.32 5.93
CA LEU A 66 8.15 16.69 6.46
C LEU A 66 7.01 16.27 5.54
N GLU A 67 7.13 16.56 4.25
CA GLU A 67 6.10 16.23 3.25
C GLU A 67 5.89 14.72 3.15
N VAL A 68 6.99 13.95 3.20
CA VAL A 68 6.91 12.49 3.20
C VAL A 68 6.26 11.99 4.49
N ALA A 69 6.57 12.59 5.64
CA ALA A 69 5.95 12.22 6.91
C ALA A 69 4.44 12.43 6.91
N GLU A 70 3.96 13.54 6.35
CA GLU A 70 2.52 13.79 6.23
C GLU A 70 1.83 12.78 5.30
N ILE A 71 2.45 12.44 4.17
CA ILE A 71 1.93 11.42 3.25
C ILE A 71 1.87 10.06 3.94
N VAL A 72 2.93 9.67 4.65
CA VAL A 72 2.98 8.40 5.37
C VAL A 72 1.90 8.36 6.46
N LEU A 73 1.72 9.43 7.23
CA LEU A 73 0.66 9.54 8.25
C LEU A 73 -0.76 9.52 7.68
N GLU A 74 -0.95 9.83 6.39
CA GLU A 74 -2.24 9.67 5.71
C GLU A 74 -2.49 8.22 5.26
N LEU A 75 -1.42 7.46 5.00
CA LEU A 75 -1.48 6.11 4.44
C LEU A 75 -1.33 5.01 5.48
N THR A 76 -0.80 5.33 6.66
CA THR A 76 -0.56 4.38 7.74
C THR A 76 -0.90 4.96 9.11
N THR A 77 -0.72 4.14 10.15
CA THR A 77 -0.85 4.54 11.55
C THR A 77 0.50 5.04 12.09
N PRO A 78 0.52 5.95 13.07
CA PRO A 78 1.76 6.39 13.71
C PRO A 78 2.59 5.26 14.32
N GLU A 79 1.96 4.14 14.72
CA GLU A 79 2.65 2.97 15.28
C GLU A 79 3.58 2.27 14.28
N ASP A 80 3.32 2.41 12.97
CA ASP A 80 4.16 1.83 11.92
C ASP A 80 5.32 2.80 11.52
N ILE A 81 5.47 3.95 12.18
CA ILE A 81 6.49 4.96 11.90
C ILE A 81 7.53 4.97 13.01
N THR A 82 8.78 4.69 12.66
CA THR A 82 9.86 4.60 13.64
C THR A 82 10.29 5.96 14.16
N ALA A 83 10.45 6.93 13.27
CA ALA A 83 10.83 8.30 13.60
C ALA A 83 10.34 9.27 12.54
N THR A 84 10.27 10.55 12.87
CA THR A 84 9.87 11.59 11.91
C THR A 84 10.69 12.88 12.08
N THR A 85 10.56 13.81 11.15
CA THR A 85 11.28 15.09 11.24
C THR A 85 10.67 16.00 12.31
N LYS A 86 11.49 16.85 12.93
CA LYS A 86 11.01 17.84 13.93
C LYS A 86 9.95 18.82 13.39
N GLY A 87 9.89 19.01 12.07
CA GLY A 87 8.93 19.92 11.45
C GLY A 87 7.46 19.52 11.65
N ILE A 88 7.19 18.23 11.93
CA ILE A 88 5.82 17.74 12.11
C ILE A 88 5.15 18.29 13.38
N ASP A 89 5.91 18.78 14.36
CA ASP A 89 5.36 19.36 15.60
C ASP A 89 4.88 20.80 15.42
N ASP A 90 5.31 21.47 14.34
CA ASP A 90 5.01 22.87 14.12
C ASP A 90 3.68 23.02 13.36
N PRO A 91 2.63 23.57 14.00
CA PRO A 91 1.32 23.77 13.33
C PRO A 91 1.34 24.83 12.22
N LEU A 92 2.43 25.57 12.06
CA LEU A 92 2.63 26.45 10.91
C LEU A 92 3.22 25.72 9.71
N LEU A 93 3.80 24.54 9.92
CA LEU A 93 4.46 23.74 8.88
C LEU A 93 3.70 22.47 8.55
N SER A 94 2.97 21.89 9.52
CA SER A 94 2.28 20.62 9.34
C SER A 94 0.77 20.69 9.57
N THR A 95 0.06 19.91 8.76
CA THR A 95 -1.36 19.58 8.88
C THR A 95 -1.61 18.32 9.72
N LYS A 96 -0.56 17.57 10.06
CA LYS A 96 -0.59 16.26 10.74
C LYS A 96 0.05 16.31 12.14
N VAL A 97 -0.02 17.45 12.81
CA VAL A 97 0.64 17.67 14.12
C VAL A 97 0.14 16.67 15.17
N GLU A 98 -1.15 16.37 15.21
CA GLU A 98 -1.72 15.52 16.25
C GLU A 98 -1.37 14.04 16.05
N GLU A 99 -1.30 13.57 14.80
CA GLU A 99 -0.82 12.24 14.45
C GLU A 99 0.71 12.15 14.60
N GLY A 100 1.44 13.17 14.17
CA GLY A 100 2.90 13.25 14.28
C GLY A 100 3.43 13.23 15.70
N LYS A 101 2.70 13.81 16.67
CA LYS A 101 3.03 13.74 18.10
C LYS A 101 3.01 12.32 18.68
N GLN A 102 2.34 11.38 18.01
CA GLN A 102 2.29 9.98 18.45
C GLN A 102 3.55 9.21 18.04
N VAL A 103 4.35 9.75 17.11
CA VAL A 103 5.65 9.22 16.75
C VAL A 103 6.68 9.71 17.76
N GLU A 104 7.28 8.77 18.50
CA GLU A 104 8.13 9.07 19.66
C GLU A 104 9.48 9.67 19.25
N GLU A 105 10.13 9.10 18.23
CA GLU A 105 11.50 9.45 17.86
C GLU A 105 11.57 10.52 16.77
N ARG A 106 12.62 11.36 16.84
CA ARG A 106 12.83 12.46 15.89
C ARG A 106 14.22 12.48 15.28
N ILE A 107 14.26 12.52 13.96
CA ILE A 107 15.49 12.66 13.19
C ILE A 107 15.84 14.12 12.90
N GLY A 108 17.12 14.35 12.62
CA GLY A 108 17.64 15.61 12.13
C GLY A 108 17.03 16.06 10.79
N ALA A 109 17.28 17.31 10.43
CA ALA A 109 16.89 17.83 9.12
C ALA A 109 17.72 17.17 8.00
N ALA A 110 17.16 17.16 6.78
CA ALA A 110 17.75 16.58 5.57
C ALA A 110 19.23 16.87 5.34
N THR A 111 19.68 18.05 5.75
CA THR A 111 21.02 18.57 5.48
C THR A 111 22.07 18.05 6.47
N ASN A 112 21.67 17.34 7.51
CA ASN A 112 22.56 16.83 8.56
C ASN A 112 22.06 15.50 9.12
N ILE A 113 22.10 14.45 8.29
CA ILE A 113 21.73 13.09 8.68
C ILE A 113 22.99 12.30 9.01
N ASP A 114 22.96 11.63 10.15
CA ASP A 114 23.96 10.64 10.53
C ASP A 114 23.51 9.24 10.06
N PRO A 115 24.23 8.57 9.14
CA PRO A 115 23.89 7.22 8.72
C PRO A 115 23.87 6.20 9.87
N GLU A 116 24.69 6.38 10.90
CA GLU A 116 24.72 5.46 12.05
C GLU A 116 23.43 5.58 12.89
N GLU A 117 22.90 6.80 13.03
CA GLU A 117 21.60 7.06 13.66
C GLU A 117 20.48 6.34 12.90
N ILE A 118 20.47 6.43 11.56
CA ILE A 118 19.45 5.78 10.73
C ILE A 118 19.52 4.26 10.85
N ILE A 119 20.73 3.68 10.83
CA ILE A 119 20.91 2.22 10.95
C ILE A 119 20.46 1.73 12.33
N ALA A 120 20.64 2.53 13.39
CA ALA A 120 20.24 2.17 14.74
C ALA A 120 18.71 2.11 14.95
N LEU A 121 17.92 2.72 14.06
CA LEU A 121 16.46 2.74 14.14
C LEU A 121 15.79 1.44 13.65
N ASP A 122 16.53 0.50 13.05
CA ASP A 122 15.99 -0.79 12.57
C ASP A 122 14.76 -0.65 11.65
N THR A 123 14.84 0.30 10.72
CA THR A 123 13.75 0.62 9.80
C THR A 123 13.63 -0.41 8.68
N ASP A 124 12.41 -0.79 8.31
CA ASP A 124 12.15 -1.72 7.21
C ASP A 124 11.78 -1.03 5.89
N LEU A 125 11.41 0.25 5.95
CA LEU A 125 11.20 1.10 4.78
C LEU A 125 11.63 2.54 5.07
N LEU A 126 12.62 3.02 4.32
CA LEU A 126 13.07 4.40 4.37
C LEU A 126 12.62 5.14 3.11
N ILE A 127 11.88 6.24 3.29
CA ILE A 127 11.34 7.04 2.19
C ILE A 127 11.99 8.42 2.19
N MET A 128 12.64 8.77 1.08
CA MET A 128 13.38 10.02 0.93
C MET A 128 13.03 10.72 -0.38
N THR A 129 13.21 12.04 -0.40
CA THR A 129 13.16 12.81 -1.64
C THR A 129 14.53 12.81 -2.32
N LYS A 130 14.59 13.23 -3.60
CA LYS A 130 15.85 13.28 -4.36
C LYS A 130 16.96 14.10 -3.67
N MET A 131 16.61 15.10 -2.87
CA MET A 131 17.56 15.99 -2.19
C MET A 131 18.53 15.25 -1.26
N TYR A 132 18.14 14.08 -0.76
CA TYR A 132 18.95 13.27 0.15
C TYR A 132 20.10 12.52 -0.57
N GLY A 133 20.02 12.36 -1.90
CA GLY A 133 21.03 11.69 -2.71
C GLY A 133 21.96 12.62 -3.50
N SER A 134 21.71 13.94 -3.50
CA SER A 134 22.42 14.90 -4.37
C SER A 134 23.75 15.42 -3.82
N PHE A 135 24.20 14.96 -2.65
CA PHE A 135 25.46 15.41 -2.01
C PHE A 135 26.65 14.47 -2.24
N HIS A 136 26.58 13.55 -3.21
CA HIS A 136 27.69 12.71 -3.66
C HIS A 136 28.02 12.95 -5.13
#